data_AF-I9PIV8-F1
#
_entry.id   AF-I9PIV8-F1
#
_cell.length_a   1.000
_cell.length_b   1.000
_cell.length_c   1.000
_cell.angle_alpha   90.00
_cell.angle_beta   90.00
_cell.angle_gamma   90.00
#
_symmetry.space_group_name_H-M   'P 1'
#
loop_
_entity.id
_entity.type
_entity.pdbx_description
1 polymer ?
#
loop_
_entity_poly.entity_id
_entity_poly.type
_entity_poly.pdbx_seq_one_letter_code
_entity_poly.pdbx_strand_id
1 'polypeptide(L)'
;MSQKNNDHSGIAPFAGFMYQWSYFLLKLLQLQKGEIISFEKLDDVGSETNDGIVMYQLKHTIKSSETKASNLTDKDTDLWKAISVWIDIIQKQGDKPKQEKYLSYTDFVFVSNKDYTKNNFIAQIIELQNKRIQITDLCKHLDNELKGWKPSAVTEKDKKKREKLRGFIYIL
;
A
#
# COMPACT_ATOMS: atom_id res chain seq x y z
N MET A 1 -24.83 28.79 16.59
CA MET A 1 -24.37 28.84 15.19
C MET A 1 -23.13 27.94 15.10
N SER A 2 -23.29 26.67 14.73
CA SER A 2 -22.14 25.73 14.61
C SER A 2 -21.60 25.84 13.20
N GLN A 3 -20.36 26.34 13.05
CA GLN A 3 -19.69 26.36 11.76
C GLN A 3 -19.30 24.93 11.37
N LYS A 4 -19.83 24.52 10.23
CA LYS A 4 -19.55 23.27 9.54
C LYS A 4 -18.10 23.35 9.02
N ASN A 5 -17.17 22.62 9.62
CA ASN A 5 -15.81 22.48 9.10
C ASN A 5 -15.88 21.76 7.74
N ASN A 6 -15.72 22.50 6.66
CA ASN A 6 -15.56 21.94 5.33
C ASN A 6 -14.12 21.40 5.21
N ASP A 7 -13.94 20.12 5.53
CA ASP A 7 -12.71 19.34 5.37
C ASP A 7 -12.42 18.99 3.88
N HIS A 8 -12.49 20.01 3.02
CA HIS A 8 -12.23 19.92 1.58
C HIS A 8 -11.17 20.91 1.12
N SER A 9 -10.29 21.35 2.02
CA SER A 9 -9.10 22.08 1.58
C SER A 9 -8.22 21.13 0.77
N GLY A 10 -7.90 21.47 -0.49
CA GLY A 10 -7.02 20.68 -1.36
C GLY A 10 -5.59 20.49 -0.82
N ILE A 11 -5.30 21.04 0.36
CA ILE A 11 -4.03 21.00 1.08
C ILE A 11 -3.61 19.56 1.38
N ALA A 12 -4.53 18.73 1.89
CA ALA A 12 -4.19 17.36 2.26
C ALA A 12 -3.84 16.47 1.05
N PRO A 13 -4.67 16.43 -0.02
CA PRO A 13 -4.30 15.77 -1.27
C PRO A 13 -3.01 16.31 -1.89
N PHE A 14 -2.83 17.64 -1.92
CA PHE A 14 -1.64 18.27 -2.49
C PHE A 14 -0.36 17.87 -1.76
N ALA A 15 -0.35 17.88 -0.43
CA ALA A 15 0.81 17.46 0.33
C ALA A 15 1.09 15.95 0.19
N GLY A 16 0.05 15.12 0.05
CA GLY A 16 0.21 13.70 -0.30
C GLY A 16 0.94 13.54 -1.64
N PHE A 17 0.52 14.28 -2.66
CA PHE A 17 1.17 14.31 -3.96
C PHE A 17 2.61 14.83 -3.88
N MET A 18 2.86 15.93 -3.17
CA MET A 18 4.21 16.47 -2.99
C MET A 18 5.15 15.49 -2.29
N TYR A 19 4.63 14.67 -1.36
CA TYR A 19 5.40 13.62 -0.72
C TYR A 19 5.77 12.50 -1.70
N GLN A 20 4.82 12.04 -2.53
CA GLN A 20 5.09 11.07 -3.60
C GLN A 20 6.17 11.60 -4.56
N TRP A 21 6.02 12.85 -5.00
CA TRP A 21 6.98 13.52 -5.88
C TRP A 21 8.36 13.65 -5.25
N SER A 22 8.43 14.04 -3.98
CA SER A 22 9.72 14.17 -3.26
C SER A 22 10.41 12.81 -3.10
N TYR A 23 9.67 11.74 -2.84
CA TYR A 23 10.22 10.39 -2.77
C TYR A 23 10.72 9.90 -4.14
N PHE A 24 9.98 10.20 -5.21
CA PHE A 24 10.43 9.93 -6.57
C PHE A 24 11.75 10.62 -6.89
N LEU A 25 11.88 11.92 -6.57
CA LEU A 25 13.14 12.66 -6.74
C LEU A 25 14.29 12.05 -5.92
N LEU A 26 14.02 11.67 -4.66
CA LEU A 26 15.00 10.99 -3.83
C LEU A 26 15.50 9.69 -4.49
N LYS A 27 14.58 8.89 -5.04
CA LYS A 27 14.94 7.65 -5.76
C LYS A 27 15.72 7.91 -7.04
N LEU A 28 15.37 8.95 -7.80
CA LEU A 28 16.16 9.38 -8.96
C LEU A 28 17.59 9.78 -8.60
N LEU A 29 17.79 10.44 -7.47
CA LEU A 29 19.14 10.80 -6.99
C LEU A 29 19.96 9.58 -6.53
N GLN A 30 19.28 8.48 -6.18
CA GLN A 30 19.89 7.22 -5.75
C GLN A 30 20.05 6.20 -6.89
N LEU A 31 19.70 6.59 -8.12
CA LEU A 31 19.64 5.71 -9.27
C LEU A 31 21.02 5.10 -9.58
N GLN A 32 21.07 3.79 -9.69
CA GLN A 32 22.26 3.07 -10.14
C GLN A 32 22.19 2.79 -11.64
N LYS A 33 23.35 2.45 -12.22
CA LYS A 33 23.44 2.14 -13.66
C LYS A 33 22.55 0.95 -14.01
N GLY A 34 21.60 1.15 -14.91
CA GLY A 34 20.69 0.11 -15.38
C GLY A 34 19.40 0.02 -14.59
N GLU A 35 19.21 0.85 -13.56
CA GLU A 35 17.93 0.99 -12.88
C GLU A 35 17.03 1.98 -13.63
N ILE A 36 15.73 1.73 -13.59
CA ILE A 36 14.68 2.61 -14.11
C ILE A 36 13.76 2.96 -12.94
N ILE A 37 13.51 4.25 -12.73
CA ILE A 37 12.53 4.72 -11.74
C ILE A 37 11.34 5.28 -12.49
N SER A 38 10.14 4.90 -12.05
CA SER A 38 8.88 5.34 -12.61
C SER A 38 8.03 6.06 -11.57
N PHE A 39 7.18 6.96 -12.04
CA PHE A 39 6.22 7.73 -11.24
C PHE A 39 4.83 7.44 -11.79
N GLU A 40 3.88 7.02 -10.94
CA GLU A 40 2.49 6.70 -11.31
C GLU A 40 2.32 5.63 -12.42
N LYS A 41 3.36 4.81 -12.67
CA LYS A 41 3.33 3.73 -13.68
C LYS A 41 3.06 2.36 -13.06
N LEU A 42 3.87 1.98 -12.08
CA LEU A 42 3.76 0.69 -11.39
C LEU A 42 2.89 0.83 -10.13
N ASP A 43 3.29 1.75 -9.26
CA ASP A 43 2.53 2.25 -8.11
C ASP A 43 2.83 3.76 -8.03
N ASP A 44 2.61 4.42 -6.88
CA ASP A 44 2.96 5.83 -6.69
C ASP A 44 4.41 6.11 -7.15
N VAL A 45 5.37 5.24 -6.77
CA VAL A 45 6.72 5.19 -7.31
C VAL A 45 7.10 3.74 -7.60
N GLY A 46 7.81 3.48 -8.69
CA GLY A 46 8.32 2.15 -9.04
C GLY A 46 9.82 2.16 -9.33
N SER A 47 10.49 1.04 -9.08
CA SER A 47 11.86 0.78 -9.49
C SER A 47 11.93 -0.51 -10.27
N GLU A 48 12.65 -0.52 -11.39
CA GLU A 48 12.87 -1.69 -12.23
C GLU A 48 14.38 -1.87 -12.44
N THR A 49 14.86 -3.09 -12.25
CA THR A 49 16.25 -3.51 -12.52
C THR A 49 16.23 -4.81 -13.30
N ASN A 50 17.41 -5.33 -13.69
CA ASN A 50 17.49 -6.68 -14.27
C ASN A 50 17.07 -7.77 -13.28
N ASP A 51 17.16 -7.50 -11.97
CA ASP A 51 16.94 -8.47 -10.90
C ASP A 51 15.49 -8.46 -10.41
N GLY A 52 14.72 -7.42 -10.71
CA GLY A 52 13.32 -7.34 -10.30
C GLY A 52 12.69 -5.95 -10.32
N ILE A 53 11.47 -5.91 -9.80
CA ILE A 53 10.61 -4.74 -9.71
C ILE A 53 10.33 -4.44 -8.24
N VAL A 54 10.35 -3.17 -7.85
CA VAL A 54 9.90 -2.71 -6.54
C VAL A 54 8.78 -1.69 -6.72
N MET A 55 7.65 -1.94 -6.06
CA MET A 55 6.46 -1.09 -6.10
C MET A 55 6.31 -0.36 -4.76
N TYR A 56 6.44 0.96 -4.76
CA TYR A 56 6.32 1.80 -3.57
C TYR A 56 4.95 2.46 -3.52
N GLN A 57 4.12 2.07 -2.55
CA GLN A 57 2.88 2.78 -2.23
C GLN A 57 3.16 3.77 -1.09
N LEU A 58 2.97 5.05 -1.34
CA LEU A 58 3.27 6.13 -0.40
C LEU A 58 2.00 6.68 0.24
N LYS A 59 2.03 6.82 1.57
CA LYS A 59 0.92 7.38 2.36
C LYS A 59 1.45 8.34 3.42
N HIS A 60 1.28 9.64 3.18
CA HIS A 60 1.64 10.71 4.09
C HIS A 60 0.40 11.26 4.80
N THR A 61 0.38 11.21 6.13
CA THR A 61 -0.68 11.83 6.93
C THR A 61 -0.21 13.19 7.44
N ILE A 62 -0.97 14.24 7.15
CA ILE A 62 -0.78 15.55 7.76
C ILE A 62 -1.58 15.57 9.06
N LYS A 63 -0.88 15.68 10.19
CA LYS A 63 -1.52 15.96 11.46
C LYS A 63 -1.49 17.46 11.74
N SER A 64 -2.52 17.90 12.46
CA SER A 64 -2.63 19.23 13.03
C SER A 64 -1.90 19.40 14.38
N SER A 65 -1.31 18.34 14.95
CA SER A 65 -0.45 18.45 16.15
C SER A 65 0.95 17.86 15.91
N GLU A 66 1.95 18.73 16.10
CA GLU A 66 3.35 18.56 15.71
C GLU A 66 4.13 17.53 16.56
N THR A 67 3.55 17.02 17.65
CA THR A 67 4.30 16.34 18.71
C THR A 67 4.30 14.82 18.65
N LYS A 68 3.48 14.17 17.79
CA LYS A 68 3.47 12.70 17.69
C LYS A 68 2.95 12.16 16.35
N ALA A 69 3.71 11.27 15.72
CA ALA A 69 3.27 10.50 14.56
C ALA A 69 1.93 9.76 14.82
N SER A 70 1.06 9.64 13.83
CA SER A 70 -0.12 8.76 13.92
C SER A 70 0.33 7.31 13.97
N ASN A 71 -0.38 6.47 14.71
CA ASN A 71 -0.11 5.04 14.66
C ASN A 71 -0.67 4.46 13.35
N LEU A 72 0.08 3.55 12.74
CA LEU A 72 -0.41 2.66 11.69
C LEU A 72 -1.14 1.52 12.39
N THR A 73 -2.43 1.68 12.67
CA THR A 73 -3.18 0.69 13.46
C THR A 73 -3.48 -0.59 12.65
N ASP A 74 -3.85 -1.68 13.33
CA ASP A 74 -4.26 -2.94 12.68
C ASP A 74 -5.47 -2.76 11.74
N LYS A 75 -6.25 -1.68 11.90
CA LYS A 75 -7.43 -1.35 11.08
C LYS A 75 -7.17 -0.20 10.10
N ASP A 76 -5.90 0.15 9.87
CA ASP A 76 -5.56 1.26 8.98
C ASP A 76 -6.04 1.01 7.55
N THR A 77 -6.97 1.84 7.10
CA THR A 77 -7.65 1.63 5.82
C THR A 77 -6.71 1.80 4.64
N ASP A 78 -5.68 2.64 4.74
CA ASP A 78 -4.75 2.87 3.63
C ASP A 78 -3.81 1.68 3.45
N LEU A 79 -3.38 1.05 4.56
CA LEU A 79 -2.62 -0.20 4.54
C LEU A 79 -3.42 -1.32 3.85
N TRP A 80 -4.66 -1.57 4.29
CA TRP A 80 -5.48 -2.65 3.73
C TRP A 80 -5.89 -2.40 2.27
N LYS A 81 -6.08 -1.13 1.87
CA LYS A 81 -6.29 -0.78 0.46
C LYS A 81 -5.06 -1.11 -0.39
N ALA A 82 -3.85 -0.76 0.08
CA ALA A 82 -2.62 -1.08 -0.64
C ALA A 82 -2.46 -2.59 -0.83
N ILE A 83 -2.62 -3.37 0.25
CA ILE A 83 -2.59 -4.84 0.20
C ILE A 83 -3.64 -5.39 -0.78
N SER A 84 -4.87 -4.87 -0.77
CA SER A 84 -5.91 -5.30 -1.70
C SER A 84 -5.55 -5.01 -3.16
N VAL A 85 -4.94 -3.85 -3.45
CA VAL A 85 -4.49 -3.51 -4.81
C VAL A 85 -3.37 -4.43 -5.26
N TRP A 86 -2.40 -4.73 -4.39
CA TRP A 86 -1.31 -5.65 -4.70
C TRP A 86 -1.80 -7.08 -4.96
N ILE A 87 -2.77 -7.57 -4.17
CA ILE A 87 -3.44 -8.85 -4.43
C ILE A 87 -4.10 -8.84 -5.81
N ASP A 88 -4.81 -7.78 -6.19
CA ASP A 88 -5.43 -7.66 -7.51
C ASP A 88 -4.38 -7.65 -8.64
N ILE A 89 -3.22 -7.00 -8.44
CA ILE A 89 -2.11 -6.98 -9.40
C ILE A 89 -1.53 -8.38 -9.60
N ILE A 90 -1.32 -9.13 -8.51
CA ILE A 90 -0.81 -10.50 -8.54
C ILE A 90 -1.81 -11.40 -9.28
N GLN A 91 -3.10 -11.32 -8.94
CA GLN A 91 -4.13 -12.16 -9.58
C GLN A 91 -4.23 -11.93 -11.09
N LYS A 92 -3.95 -10.71 -11.57
CA LYS A 92 -3.94 -10.39 -13.01
C LYS A 92 -2.79 -11.04 -13.79
N GLN A 93 -1.77 -11.57 -13.13
CA GLN A 93 -0.66 -12.25 -13.80
C GLN A 93 -1.07 -13.60 -14.43
N GLY A 94 -2.23 -14.14 -14.04
CA GLY A 94 -2.79 -15.36 -14.60
C GLY A 94 -2.92 -16.46 -13.57
N ASP A 95 -2.51 -17.67 -13.92
CA ASP A 95 -2.57 -18.85 -13.05
C ASP A 95 -1.47 -18.83 -11.97
N LYS A 96 -1.58 -19.75 -11.02
CA LYS A 96 -0.67 -19.83 -9.87
C LYS A 96 0.82 -19.85 -10.24
N PRO A 97 1.30 -20.61 -11.24
CA PRO A 97 2.70 -20.55 -11.65
C PRO A 97 3.16 -19.16 -12.14
N LYS A 98 2.31 -18.44 -12.87
CA LYS A 98 2.62 -17.06 -13.30
C LYS A 98 2.64 -16.10 -12.12
N GLN A 99 1.71 -16.26 -11.17
CA GLN A 99 1.68 -15.47 -9.94
C GLN A 99 2.94 -15.69 -9.08
N GLU A 100 3.35 -16.95 -8.89
CA GLU A 100 4.56 -17.30 -8.15
C GLU A 100 5.82 -16.76 -8.85
N LYS A 101 5.89 -16.89 -10.19
CA LYS A 101 6.96 -16.28 -10.97
C LYS A 101 6.98 -14.77 -10.81
N TYR A 102 5.83 -14.10 -10.83
CA TYR A 102 5.76 -12.64 -10.64
C TYR A 102 6.27 -12.24 -9.24
N LEU A 103 5.84 -12.96 -8.22
CA LEU A 103 6.26 -12.73 -6.83
C LEU A 103 7.74 -13.00 -6.59
N SER A 104 8.38 -13.87 -7.38
CA SER A 104 9.81 -14.17 -7.19
C SER A 104 10.75 -13.03 -7.60
N TYR A 105 10.27 -12.03 -8.33
CA TYR A 105 11.05 -10.86 -8.74
C TYR A 105 10.37 -9.53 -8.42
N THR A 106 9.27 -9.52 -7.66
CA THR A 106 8.53 -8.29 -7.35
C THR A 106 8.42 -8.08 -5.84
N ASP A 107 8.88 -6.91 -5.39
CA ASP A 107 8.73 -6.44 -4.02
C ASP A 107 7.65 -5.36 -3.91
N PHE A 108 6.85 -5.43 -2.84
CA PHE A 108 5.84 -4.42 -2.50
C PHE A 108 6.23 -3.71 -1.22
N VAL A 109 6.30 -2.37 -1.27
CA VAL A 109 6.79 -1.54 -0.17
C VAL A 109 5.76 -0.49 0.18
N PHE A 110 5.24 -0.55 1.42
CA PHE A 110 4.35 0.48 1.96
C PHE A 110 5.17 1.53 2.71
N VAL A 111 5.20 2.77 2.21
CA VAL A 111 5.94 3.88 2.80
C VAL A 111 4.97 4.82 3.52
N SER A 112 5.13 4.97 4.83
CA SER A 112 4.31 5.89 5.62
C SER A 112 5.09 6.58 6.74
N ASN A 113 4.62 7.78 7.12
CA ASN A 113 5.09 8.51 8.29
C ASN A 113 4.38 8.09 9.59
N LYS A 114 3.54 7.05 9.54
CA LYS A 114 2.85 6.50 10.70
C LYS A 114 3.75 5.54 11.49
N ASP A 115 3.65 5.58 12.82
CA ASP A 115 4.35 4.67 13.72
C ASP A 115 3.68 3.27 13.69
N TYR A 116 4.41 2.26 13.24
CA TYR A 116 3.93 0.88 13.13
C TYR A 116 4.24 0.01 14.35
N THR A 117 4.95 0.53 15.37
CA THR A 117 5.41 -0.27 16.52
C THR A 117 4.28 -0.93 17.31
N LYS A 118 3.05 -0.43 17.19
CA LYS A 118 1.85 -0.98 17.83
C LYS A 118 0.95 -1.79 16.88
N ASN A 119 1.42 -2.09 15.67
CA ASN A 119 0.69 -2.86 14.68
C ASN A 119 1.02 -4.35 14.85
N ASN A 120 0.06 -5.13 15.33
CA ASN A 120 0.23 -6.55 15.60
C ASN A 120 0.36 -7.37 14.31
N PHE A 121 -0.29 -6.93 13.23
CA PHE A 121 -0.16 -7.56 11.92
C PHE A 121 1.29 -7.43 11.40
N ILE A 122 1.85 -6.22 11.39
CA ILE A 122 3.23 -5.96 10.97
C ILE A 122 4.23 -6.68 11.87
N ALA A 123 4.00 -6.68 13.19
CA ALA A 123 4.84 -7.44 14.12
C ALA A 123 4.91 -8.93 13.72
N GLN A 124 3.78 -9.54 13.37
CA GLN A 124 3.78 -10.94 12.89
C GLN A 124 4.44 -11.13 11.54
N ILE A 125 4.31 -10.19 10.61
CA ILE A 125 5.06 -10.23 9.35
C ILE A 125 6.58 -10.24 9.63
N ILE A 126 7.05 -9.41 10.58
CA ILE A 126 8.46 -9.38 10.99
C ILE A 126 8.88 -10.72 11.62
N GLU A 127 8.06 -11.28 12.51
CA GLU A 127 8.35 -12.59 13.11
C GLU A 127 8.37 -13.73 12.06
N LEU A 128 7.51 -13.65 11.04
CA LEU A 128 7.48 -14.58 9.92
C LEU A 128 8.75 -14.46 9.06
N GLN A 129 9.16 -13.23 8.73
CA GLN A 129 10.41 -12.95 7.99
C GLN A 129 11.64 -13.46 8.76
N ASN A 130 11.62 -13.34 10.10
CA ASN A 130 12.64 -13.89 10.99
C ASN A 130 12.53 -15.41 11.21
N LYS A 131 11.59 -16.09 10.54
CA LYS A 131 11.34 -17.54 10.63
C LYS A 131 11.02 -18.04 12.04
N ARG A 132 10.48 -17.17 12.91
CA ARG A 132 10.10 -17.50 14.29
C ARG A 132 8.67 -18.02 14.40
N ILE A 133 7.83 -17.71 13.41
CA ILE A 133 6.48 -18.25 13.26
C ILE A 133 6.30 -18.84 11.85
N GLN A 134 5.26 -19.66 11.67
CA GLN A 134 4.87 -20.17 10.36
C GLN A 134 3.77 -19.30 9.75
N ILE A 135 3.59 -19.39 8.42
CA ILE A 135 2.50 -18.69 7.73
C ILE A 135 1.12 -19.08 8.28
N THR A 136 0.98 -20.32 8.76
CA THR A 136 -0.25 -20.82 9.39
C THR A 136 -0.59 -20.12 10.70
N ASP A 137 0.42 -19.62 11.44
CA ASP A 137 0.21 -18.88 12.68
C ASP A 137 -0.34 -17.48 12.39
N LEU A 138 0.22 -16.81 11.37
CA LEU A 138 -0.32 -15.53 10.87
C LEU A 138 -1.76 -15.68 10.38
N CYS A 139 -2.07 -16.73 9.61
CA CYS A 139 -3.44 -16.99 9.17
C CYS A 139 -4.42 -17.16 10.34
N LYS A 140 -4.04 -17.95 11.36
CA LYS A 140 -4.88 -18.12 12.57
C LYS A 140 -5.11 -16.80 13.29
N HIS A 141 -4.10 -15.94 13.39
CA HIS A 141 -4.27 -14.63 13.99
C HIS A 141 -5.28 -13.78 13.21
N LEU A 142 -5.12 -13.69 11.88
CA LEU A 142 -6.05 -12.95 11.03
C LEU A 142 -7.48 -13.50 11.14
N ASP A 143 -7.65 -14.82 11.14
CA ASP A 143 -8.96 -15.46 11.34
C ASP A 143 -9.57 -15.07 12.69
N ASN A 144 -8.76 -14.99 13.75
CA ASN A 144 -9.21 -14.55 15.06
C ASN A 144 -9.65 -13.08 15.08
N GLU A 145 -8.90 -12.18 14.43
CA GLU A 145 -9.25 -10.76 14.31
C GLU A 145 -10.53 -10.54 13.48
N LEU A 146 -10.78 -11.43 12.52
CA LEU A 146 -11.97 -11.41 11.67
C LEU A 146 -13.18 -12.13 12.29
N LYS A 147 -13.05 -12.75 13.48
CA LYS A 147 -14.18 -13.42 14.13
C LYS A 147 -15.35 -12.46 14.36
N GLY A 148 -16.50 -12.82 13.80
CA GLY A 148 -17.72 -12.01 13.89
C GLY A 148 -17.77 -10.84 12.91
N TRP A 149 -16.73 -10.62 12.10
CA TRP A 149 -16.80 -9.67 10.99
C TRP A 149 -17.71 -10.22 9.90
N LYS A 150 -18.67 -9.39 9.48
CA LYS A 150 -19.53 -9.66 8.32
C LYS A 150 -19.11 -8.70 7.21
N PRO A 151 -18.84 -9.19 5.98
CA PRO A 151 -18.62 -8.30 4.85
C PRO A 151 -19.81 -7.35 4.74
N SER A 152 -19.56 -6.04 4.74
CA SER A 152 -20.57 -5.08 4.32
C SER A 152 -20.96 -5.43 2.88
N ALA A 153 -22.25 -5.41 2.55
CA ALA A 153 -22.70 -5.68 1.19
C ALA A 153 -21.92 -4.78 0.23
N VAL A 154 -21.20 -5.39 -0.73
CA VAL A 154 -20.41 -4.65 -1.73
C VAL A 154 -21.36 -3.75 -2.48
N THR A 155 -21.24 -2.44 -2.27
CA THR A 155 -22.17 -1.49 -2.90
C THR A 155 -21.87 -1.39 -4.39
N GLU A 156 -22.87 -1.01 -5.19
CA GLU A 156 -22.71 -0.78 -6.63
C GLU A 156 -21.62 0.29 -6.92
N LYS A 157 -21.39 1.19 -5.97
CA LYS A 157 -20.35 2.21 -5.99
C LYS A 157 -18.94 1.62 -5.83
N ASP A 158 -18.79 0.59 -4.97
CA ASP A 158 -17.53 -0.12 -4.77
C ASP A 158 -17.16 -0.97 -6.00
N LYS A 159 -18.17 -1.58 -6.65
CA LYS A 159 -18.00 -2.29 -7.93
C LYS A 159 -17.54 -1.34 -9.04
N LYS A 160 -18.25 -0.22 -9.23
CA LYS A 160 -17.88 0.81 -10.23
C LYS A 160 -16.51 1.42 -9.97
N LYS A 161 -16.10 1.60 -8.70
CA LYS A 161 -14.75 2.08 -8.37
C LYS A 161 -13.67 1.06 -8.75
N ARG A 162 -13.91 -0.24 -8.51
CA ARG A 162 -13.02 -1.33 -8.95
C ARG A 162 -12.95 -1.42 -10.49
N GLU A 163 -14.07 -1.23 -11.19
CA GLU A 163 -14.09 -1.16 -12.66
C GLU A 163 -13.38 0.07 -13.21
N LYS A 164 -13.53 1.23 -12.57
CA LYS A 164 -12.83 2.46 -12.98
C LYS A 164 -11.32 2.35 -12.81
N LEU A 165 -10.86 1.70 -11.73
CA LEU A 165 -9.45 1.36 -11.53
C LEU A 165 -8.92 0.36 -12.57
N ARG A 166 -9.78 -0.49 -13.16
CA ARG A 166 -9.41 -1.35 -14.30
C ARG A 166 -9.22 -0.56 -15.61
N GLY A 167 -9.86 0.60 -15.76
CA GLY A 167 -9.80 1.42 -16.96
C GLY A 167 -8.70 2.49 -17.00
N PHE A 168 -7.96 2.73 -15.89
CA PHE A 168 -6.90 3.74 -15.84
C PHE A 168 -5.48 3.21 -16.11
N ILE A 169 -5.31 1.89 -16.27
CA ILE A 169 -4.05 1.31 -16.76
C ILE A 169 -4.13 1.25 -18.29
N TYR A 170 -4.05 2.41 -18.95
CA TYR A 170 -3.63 2.44 -20.35
C TYR A 170 -2.11 2.39 -20.35
N ILE A 171 -1.57 1.26 -20.82
CA ILE A 171 -0.15 1.14 -21.15
C ILE A 171 0.10 2.13 -22.30
N LEU A 172 0.87 3.17 -22.02
CA LEU A 172 1.71 3.84 -23.03
C LEU A 172 3.06 3.14 -23.07
#